data_AF-A0A497D107-F1
#
_entry.id   AF-A0A497D107-F1
#
_cell.length_a   1.000
_cell.length_b   1.000
_cell.length_c   1.000
_cell.angle_alpha   90.00
_cell.angle_beta   90.00
_cell.angle_gamma   90.00
#
_symmetry.space_group_name_H-M   'P 1'
#
loop_
_entity.id
_entity.type
_entity.pdbx_description
1 polymer ?
#
loop_
_entity_poly.entity_id
_entity_poly.type
_entity_poly.pdbx_seq_one_letter_code
_entity_poly.pdbx_strand_id
1 'polypeptide(L)' 'DGNPAGVKKALSLLNITEDYLRLPLVEVNQDVAEKLFRLIRQLK' A
#
# COMPACT_ATOMS: atom_id res chain seq x y z
N ASP A 1 -8.37 -0.38 -6.47
CA ASP A 1 -7.28 -0.52 -5.49
C ASP A 1 -7.69 -1.35 -4.30
N GLY A 2 -7.30 -2.62 -4.32
CA GLY A 2 -7.75 -3.59 -3.35
C GLY A 2 -6.68 -4.66 -3.12
N ASN A 3 -7.09 -5.77 -2.52
CA ASN A 3 -6.22 -6.92 -2.27
C ASN A 3 -5.66 -7.48 -3.60
N PRO A 4 -4.35 -7.72 -3.76
CA PRO A 4 -3.23 -7.55 -2.81
C PRO A 4 -2.48 -6.21 -2.86
N ALA A 5 -2.76 -5.32 -3.81
CA ALA A 5 -2.05 -4.06 -3.98
C ALA A 5 -2.10 -3.16 -2.72
N GLY A 6 -3.27 -2.99 -2.12
CA GLY A 6 -3.43 -2.14 -0.93
C GLY A 6 -2.72 -2.70 0.32
N VAL A 7 -2.76 -4.03 0.51
CA VAL A 7 -2.05 -4.70 1.61
C VAL A 7 -0.54 -4.55 1.41
N LYS A 8 -0.06 -4.70 0.17
CA LYS A 8 1.36 -4.56 -0.14
C LYS A 8 1.87 -3.14 0.07
N LYS A 9 1.09 -2.14 -0.33
CA LYS A 9 1.37 -0.72 -0.04
C LYS A 9 1.46 -0.46 1.46
N ALA A 10 0.53 -1.03 2.24
CA ALA A 10 0.53 -0.86 3.69
C ALA A 10 1.77 -1.49 4.35
N LEU A 11 2.14 -2.71 3.95
CA LEU A 11 3.31 -3.40 4.48
C LEU A 11 4.63 -2.72 4.05
N SER A 12 4.69 -2.11 2.87
CA SER A 12 5.88 -1.36 2.44
C SER A 12 6.08 -0.08 3.23
N LEU A 13 5.00 0.63 3.57
CA LEU A 13 5.04 1.79 4.47
C LEU A 13 5.51 1.45 5.90
N LEU A 14 5.38 0.19 6.30
CA LEU A 14 5.91 -0.34 7.55
C LEU A 14 7.35 -0.87 7.43
N ASN A 15 7.97 -0.76 6.25
CA ASN A 15 9.29 -1.31 5.92
C ASN A 15 9.38 -2.85 6.06
N ILE A 16 8.29 -3.57 5.84
CA ILE A 16 8.24 -5.05 5.96
C ILE A 16 8.53 -5.75 4.62
N THR A 17 8.06 -5.19 3.51
CA THR A 17 8.22 -5.77 2.17
C THR A 17 8.28 -4.67 1.10
N GLU A 18 8.84 -4.98 -0.06
CA GLU A 18 8.87 -4.04 -1.18
C GLU A 18 7.47 -3.86 -1.80
N ASP A 19 7.20 -2.68 -2.33
CA ASP A 19 5.96 -2.35 -3.03
C ASP A 19 5.95 -2.85 -4.49
N TYR A 20 6.32 -4.12 -4.68
CA TYR A 20 6.44 -4.73 -5.99
C TYR A 20 5.24 -5.64 -6.29
N LEU A 21 4.51 -5.36 -7.38
CA LEU A 21 3.39 -6.17 -7.84
C LEU A 21 3.72 -6.77 -9.21
N ARG A 22 3.35 -8.05 -9.41
CA ARG A 22 3.45 -8.71 -10.72
C ARG A 22 2.19 -8.42 -11.52
N LEU A 23 2.35 -8.13 -12.80
CA LEU A 23 1.22 -8.01 -13.73
C LEU A 23 0.34 -9.27 -13.70
N PRO A 24 -1.00 -9.13 -13.79
CA PRO A 24 -1.74 -7.92 -14.19
C PRO A 24 -2.03 -6.93 -13.05
N LEU A 25 -1.51 -7.17 -11.84
CA LEU A 25 -1.73 -6.29 -10.71
C LEU A 25 -0.94 -5.00 -10.88
N VAL A 26 -1.59 -3.89 -10.55
CA VAL A 26 -1.04 -2.54 -10.60
C VAL A 26 -1.03 -1.93 -9.21
N GLU A 27 -0.17 -0.93 -9.03
CA GLU A 27 -0.12 -0.14 -7.80
C GLU A 27 -1.48 0.49 -7.48
N VAL A 28 -1.71 0.76 -6.20
CA VAL A 28 -2.91 1.50 -5.79
C VAL A 28 -2.84 2.93 -6.30
N ASN A 29 -3.99 3.54 -6.59
CA ASN A 29 -4.04 4.93 -6.97
C ASN A 29 -3.55 5.86 -5.84
N GLN A 30 -3.26 7.10 -6.23
CA GLN A 30 -2.70 8.11 -5.34
C GLN A 30 -3.61 8.41 -4.13
N ASP A 31 -4.92 8.52 -4.35
CA ASP A 31 -5.88 8.83 -3.28
C ASP A 31 -5.89 7.74 -2.19
N VAL A 32 -5.82 6.47 -2.59
CA VAL A 32 -5.75 5.32 -1.69
C VAL A 32 -4.39 5.22 -1.01
N ALA A 33 -3.30 5.49 -1.73
CA ALA A 33 -1.95 5.54 -1.16
C ALA A 33 -1.85 6.59 -0.04
N GLU A 34 -2.38 7.80 -0.25
CA GLU A 34 -2.40 8.86 0.74
C GLU A 34 -3.26 8.52 1.95
N LYS A 35 -4.43 7.91 1.72
CA LYS A 35 -5.31 7.44 2.80
C LYS A 35 -4.61 6.37 3.66
N LEU A 36 -3.97 5.40 3.03
CA LEU A 36 -3.20 4.35 3.72
C LEU A 36 -2.06 4.94 4.55
N PHE A 37 -1.31 5.89 3.99
CA PHE A 37 -0.24 6.57 4.70
C PHE A 37 -0.73 7.28 5.97
N ARG A 38 -1.84 8.04 5.88
CA ARG A 38 -2.43 8.73 7.04
C ARG A 38 -2.89 7.74 8.12
N LEU A 39 -3.57 6.67 7.73
CA LEU A 39 -4.08 5.65 8.67
C LEU A 39 -2.93 4.92 9.37
N ILE A 40 -1.90 4.51 8.64
CA ILE A 40 -0.73 3.81 9.23
C ILE A 40 0.04 4.73 10.18
N ARG A 41 0.17 6.02 9.83
CA ARG A 41 0.81 7.00 10.71
C ARG A 41 0.05 7.20 12.03
N GLN A 42 -1.27 7.05 12.04
CA GLN A 42 -2.08 7.12 13.27
C GLN A 42 -1.95 5.89 14.17
N LEU A 43 -1.49 4.75 13.63
CA LEU A 43 -1.25 3.54 14.40
C LEU A 43 0.12 3.52 15.11
N LYS A 44 1.02 4.44 14.76
CA LYS A 44 2.30 4.68 15.44
C LYS A 44 2.15 5.76 16.49
#